data_AF-A0A235J477-F1
#
_entry.id   AF-A0A235J477-F1
#
_cell.length_a   1.000
_cell.length_b   1.000
_cell.length_c   1.000
_cell.angle_alpha   90.00
_cell.angle_beta   90.00
_cell.angle_gamma   90.00
#
_symmetry.space_group_name_H-M   'P 1'
#
loop_
_entity.id
_entity.type
_entity.pdbx_description
1 polymer ?
#
loop_
_entity_poly.entity_id
_entity_poly.type
_entity_poly.pdbx_seq_one_letter_code
_entity_poly.pdbx_strand_id
1 'polypeptide(L)'
;MEHSIAAIAPGTTPGSFPQVAGLAFSFDPDLPAGKRVKSLAIKDGKGKIADIVVKNAELVGDANRIFRTVTLNFLATGGDGYPFPKTERVDLTSKDVDKSERTGLATFAQDGSEQDALAEYLAANFKQIPFAQVDVLPAEDTRIQNLKFRKDMVLSKVN
;
A
#
# COMPACT_ATOMS: atom_id res chain seq x y z
N MET A 1 -9.28 -1.28 -3.47
CA MET A 1 -9.09 0.06 -2.85
C MET A 1 -10.33 0.57 -2.15
N GLU A 2 -11.51 0.67 -2.78
CA GLU A 2 -12.73 1.12 -2.09
C GLU A 2 -12.99 0.43 -0.74
N HIS A 3 -12.82 -0.90 -0.68
CA HIS A 3 -12.94 -1.68 0.56
C HIS A 3 -12.07 -1.14 1.71
N SER A 4 -10.81 -0.81 1.42
CA SER A 4 -9.82 -0.39 2.43
C SER A 4 -10.20 0.89 3.17
N ILE A 5 -11.08 1.70 2.58
CA ILE A 5 -11.53 2.99 3.13
C ILE A 5 -13.02 3.01 3.43
N ALA A 6 -13.74 1.89 3.27
CA ALA A 6 -15.18 1.82 3.41
C ALA A 6 -15.67 2.05 4.85
N ALA A 7 -14.89 1.61 5.84
CA ALA A 7 -15.22 1.72 7.27
C ALA A 7 -14.76 3.04 7.93
N ILE A 8 -14.18 3.97 7.16
CA ILE A 8 -13.80 5.28 7.67
C ILE A 8 -15.05 6.04 8.11
N ALA A 9 -15.05 6.47 9.37
CA ALA A 9 -16.03 7.32 10.01
C ALA A 9 -15.34 8.13 11.13
N PRO A 10 -15.94 9.23 11.61
CA PRO A 10 -15.37 9.99 12.71
C PRO A 10 -15.10 9.11 13.94
N GLY A 11 -13.86 9.16 14.46
CA GLY A 11 -13.44 8.41 15.65
C GLY A 11 -13.16 6.91 15.42
N THR A 12 -13.27 6.40 14.19
CA THR A 12 -12.96 5.00 13.88
C THR A 12 -11.51 4.83 13.42
N THR A 13 -10.90 3.72 13.83
CA THR A 13 -9.55 3.28 13.40
C THR A 13 -9.64 1.90 12.75
N PRO A 14 -10.25 1.80 11.55
CA PRO A 14 -10.50 0.51 10.92
C PRO A 14 -9.18 -0.18 10.56
N GLY A 15 -9.01 -1.44 10.98
CA GLY A 15 -7.82 -2.24 10.63
C GLY A 15 -7.64 -2.42 9.11
N SER A 16 -8.74 -2.34 8.35
CA SER A 16 -8.72 -2.40 6.90
C SER A 16 -8.08 -1.19 6.21
N PHE A 17 -7.79 -0.10 6.93
CA PHE A 17 -7.16 1.09 6.35
C PHE A 17 -5.78 0.74 5.76
N PRO A 18 -5.51 1.08 4.49
CA PRO A 18 -4.35 0.54 3.80
C PRO A 18 -3.07 1.31 4.16
N GLN A 19 -1.97 0.58 4.33
CA GLN A 19 -0.63 1.13 4.13
C GLN A 19 -0.16 0.74 2.73
N VAL A 20 0.36 1.70 1.97
CA VAL A 20 0.67 1.48 0.53
C VAL A 20 2.05 1.97 0.15
N ALA A 21 2.64 1.31 -0.85
CA ALA A 21 3.84 1.74 -1.56
C ALA A 21 3.64 1.46 -3.06
N GLY A 22 4.36 2.17 -3.93
CA GLY A 22 4.23 2.02 -5.39
C GLY A 22 2.93 2.58 -5.99
N LEU A 23 2.07 3.20 -5.18
CA LEU A 23 0.89 3.92 -5.64
C LEU A 23 0.61 5.13 -4.74
N ALA A 24 -0.20 6.06 -5.26
CA ALA A 24 -0.84 7.10 -4.48
C ALA A 24 -2.31 7.20 -4.89
N PHE A 25 -3.19 7.52 -3.94
CA PHE A 25 -4.61 7.69 -4.20
C PHE A 25 -5.22 8.77 -3.31
N SER A 26 -6.35 9.30 -3.75
CA SER A 26 -7.16 10.27 -3.03
C SER A 26 -8.55 9.72 -2.81
N PHE A 27 -9.18 10.13 -1.71
CA PHE A 27 -10.54 9.73 -1.41
C PHE A 27 -11.32 10.80 -0.65
N ASP A 28 -12.63 10.82 -0.87
CA ASP A 28 -13.58 11.62 -0.12
C ASP A 28 -14.33 10.72 0.89
N PRO A 29 -14.09 10.87 2.20
CA PRO A 29 -14.75 10.05 3.23
C PRO A 29 -16.24 10.35 3.39
N ASP A 30 -16.70 11.52 2.93
CA ASP A 30 -18.09 11.94 3.07
C ASP A 30 -18.99 11.34 1.97
N LEU A 31 -18.38 10.73 0.93
CA LEU A 31 -19.10 9.93 -0.07
C LEU A 31 -19.50 8.54 0.47
N PRO A 32 -20.57 7.94 -0.09
CA PRO A 32 -20.95 6.56 0.24
C PRO A 32 -19.81 5.57 0.01
N ALA A 33 -19.68 4.57 0.89
CA ALA A 33 -18.72 3.49 0.72
C ALA A 33 -18.86 2.83 -0.67
N GLY A 34 -17.74 2.55 -1.33
CA GLY A 34 -17.72 2.08 -2.72
C GLY A 34 -17.67 3.19 -3.76
N LYS A 35 -17.74 4.46 -3.36
CA LYS A 35 -17.64 5.63 -4.24
C LYS A 35 -16.66 6.68 -3.72
N ARG A 36 -15.74 6.30 -2.83
CA ARG A 36 -14.90 7.24 -2.10
C ARG A 36 -13.62 7.60 -2.86
N VAL A 37 -13.05 6.70 -3.66
CA VAL A 37 -11.80 6.95 -4.39
C VAL A 37 -12.03 7.98 -5.51
N LYS A 38 -11.20 9.03 -5.55
CA LYS A 38 -11.30 10.10 -6.56
C LYS A 38 -10.18 10.04 -7.60
N SER A 39 -8.96 9.76 -7.17
CA SER A 39 -7.80 9.59 -8.05
C SER A 39 -6.95 8.43 -7.55
N LEU A 40 -6.32 7.70 -8.47
CA LEU A 40 -5.35 6.65 -8.17
C LEU A 40 -4.30 6.60 -9.27
N ALA A 41 -3.03 6.65 -8.89
CA ALA A 41 -1.91 6.50 -9.80
C ALA A 41 -0.90 5.49 -9.25
N ILE A 42 -0.37 4.65 -10.14
CA ILE A 42 0.81 3.84 -9.89
C ILE A 42 2.04 4.74 -9.99
N LYS A 43 2.96 4.60 -9.03
CA LYS A 43 4.18 5.38 -8.95
C LYS A 43 5.39 4.48 -9.22
N ASP A 44 6.37 4.97 -9.98
CA ASP A 44 7.63 4.27 -10.17
C ASP A 44 8.54 4.40 -8.92
N GLY A 45 9.71 3.74 -8.95
CA GLY A 45 10.71 3.82 -7.88
C GLY A 45 11.31 5.22 -7.64
N LYS A 46 10.99 6.20 -8.49
CA LYS A 46 11.38 7.61 -8.36
C LYS A 46 10.19 8.50 -7.97
N GLY A 47 9.03 7.91 -7.67
CA GLY A 47 7.81 8.63 -7.30
C GLY A 47 7.07 9.31 -8.47
N LYS A 48 7.47 9.06 -9.72
CA LYS A 48 6.77 9.58 -10.90
C LYS A 48 5.55 8.72 -11.22
N ILE A 49 4.55 9.32 -11.86
CA ILE A 49 3.37 8.59 -12.32
C ILE A 49 3.79 7.65 -13.45
N ALA A 50 3.64 6.35 -13.23
CA ALA A 50 3.85 5.31 -14.22
C ALA A 50 2.55 4.95 -14.95
N ASP A 51 1.42 4.93 -14.22
CA ASP A 51 0.08 4.68 -14.77
C ASP A 51 -0.97 5.45 -13.96
N ILE A 52 -2.03 5.91 -14.63
CA ILE A 52 -3.22 6.49 -14.00
C ILE A 52 -4.30 5.42 -14.06
N VAL A 53 -4.83 5.06 -12.89
CA VAL A 53 -5.84 3.99 -12.78
C VAL A 53 -7.22 4.56 -12.57
N VAL A 54 -7.33 5.59 -11.73
CA VAL A 54 -8.59 6.30 -11.46
C VAL A 54 -8.35 7.79 -11.66
N LYS A 55 -9.26 8.45 -12.39
CA LYS A 55 -9.29 9.90 -12.55
C LYS A 55 -10.75 10.35 -12.45
N ASN A 56 -11.01 11.38 -11.64
CA ASN A 56 -12.37 11.91 -11.41
C ASN A 56 -13.38 10.85 -10.92
N ALA A 57 -12.93 9.88 -10.12
CA ALA A 57 -13.68 8.72 -9.64
C ALA A 57 -14.10 7.70 -10.72
N GLU A 58 -13.48 7.76 -11.90
CA GLU A 58 -13.69 6.77 -12.96
C GLU A 58 -12.42 6.00 -13.25
N LEU A 59 -12.54 4.70 -13.53
CA LEU A 59 -11.44 3.90 -14.05
C LEU A 59 -11.04 4.45 -15.42
N VAL A 60 -9.74 4.60 -15.65
CA VAL A 60 -9.18 5.03 -16.95
C VAL A 60 -8.18 4.02 -17.47
N GLY A 61 -8.10 3.86 -18.79
CA GLY A 61 -7.26 2.83 -19.43
C GLY A 61 -7.96 1.47 -19.53
N ASP A 62 -7.19 0.41 -19.73
CA ASP A 62 -7.70 -0.96 -19.81
C ASP A 62 -8.11 -1.47 -18.42
N ALA A 63 -9.37 -1.86 -18.26
CA ALA A 63 -9.90 -2.42 -17.02
C ALA A 63 -9.38 -3.84 -16.73
N ASN A 64 -8.83 -4.53 -17.73
CA ASN A 64 -8.29 -5.88 -17.61
C ASN A 64 -6.76 -5.91 -17.39
N ARG A 65 -6.08 -4.76 -17.37
CA ARG A 65 -4.63 -4.73 -17.13
C ARG A 65 -4.32 -5.26 -15.72
N ILE A 66 -3.22 -5.99 -15.62
CA ILE A 66 -2.83 -6.70 -14.41
C ILE A 66 -1.73 -5.93 -13.68
N PHE A 67 -1.86 -5.85 -12.35
CA PHE A 67 -0.85 -5.31 -11.46
C PHE A 67 -0.32 -6.40 -10.54
N ARG A 68 1.01 -6.55 -10.47
CA ARG A 68 1.63 -7.39 -9.45
C ARG A 68 1.65 -6.64 -8.13
N THR A 69 1.13 -7.27 -7.09
CA THR A 69 1.08 -6.70 -5.73
C THR A 69 1.76 -7.66 -4.77
N VAL A 70 2.51 -7.13 -3.81
CA VAL A 70 3.02 -7.87 -2.65
C VAL A 70 2.21 -7.44 -1.44
N THR A 71 1.74 -8.40 -0.65
CA THR A 71 0.91 -8.15 0.54
C THR A 71 1.12 -9.27 1.55
N LEU A 72 0.65 -9.05 2.78
CA LEU A 72 0.65 -10.06 3.83
C LEU A 72 -0.32 -11.21 3.50
N ASN A 73 0.06 -12.42 3.92
CA ASN A 73 -0.78 -13.61 3.80
C ASN A 73 -2.17 -13.40 4.42
N PHE A 74 -2.24 -12.71 5.57
CA PHE A 74 -3.49 -12.35 6.24
C PHE A 74 -4.47 -11.70 5.27
N LEU A 75 -4.06 -10.59 4.61
CA LEU A 75 -4.89 -9.88 3.65
C LEU A 75 -5.17 -10.72 2.40
N ALA A 76 -4.16 -11.41 1.85
CA ALA A 76 -4.31 -12.26 0.66
C ALA A 76 -5.29 -13.42 0.87
N THR A 77 -5.50 -13.87 2.10
CA THR A 77 -6.50 -14.89 2.46
C THR A 77 -7.87 -14.34 2.86
N GLY A 78 -8.09 -13.03 2.76
CA GLY A 78 -9.37 -12.38 3.09
C GLY A 78 -9.40 -11.71 4.47
N GLY A 79 -8.25 -11.57 5.13
CA GLY A 79 -8.11 -10.75 6.34
C GLY A 79 -8.66 -9.35 6.14
N ASP A 80 -9.29 -8.81 7.18
CA ASP A 80 -10.04 -7.55 7.15
C ASP A 80 -11.07 -7.41 6.01
N GLY A 81 -11.51 -8.53 5.44
CA GLY A 81 -12.48 -8.58 4.35
C GLY A 81 -11.92 -8.19 2.97
N TYR A 82 -10.60 -8.11 2.81
CA TYR A 82 -10.00 -7.72 1.54
C TYR A 82 -10.37 -8.70 0.41
N PRO A 83 -10.94 -8.23 -0.71
CA PRO A 83 -11.45 -9.09 -1.78
C PRO A 83 -10.35 -9.44 -2.80
N PHE A 84 -9.19 -9.93 -2.35
CA PHE A 84 -8.14 -10.35 -3.27
C PHE A 84 -8.59 -11.58 -4.10
N PRO A 85 -8.29 -11.62 -5.40
CA PRO A 85 -8.56 -12.81 -6.20
C PRO A 85 -7.74 -13.99 -5.68
N LYS A 86 -8.33 -15.19 -5.68
CA LYS A 86 -7.70 -16.42 -5.19
C LYS A 86 -6.80 -17.10 -6.23
N THR A 87 -6.40 -16.39 -7.28
CA THR A 87 -5.67 -16.92 -8.44
C THR A 87 -4.29 -16.28 -8.55
N GLU A 88 -3.33 -17.00 -9.14
CA GLU A 88 -1.99 -16.48 -9.48
C GLU A 88 -1.15 -15.99 -8.27
N ARG A 89 -1.44 -16.52 -7.08
CA ARG A 89 -0.71 -16.21 -5.85
C ARG A 89 0.61 -16.99 -5.78
N VAL A 90 1.67 -16.29 -5.44
CA VAL A 90 2.98 -16.86 -5.10
C VAL A 90 3.25 -16.61 -3.62
N ASP A 91 3.44 -17.66 -2.84
CA ASP A 91 3.82 -17.56 -1.43
C ASP A 91 5.33 -17.40 -1.30
N LEU A 92 5.78 -16.23 -0.82
CA LEU A 92 7.20 -15.92 -0.66
C LEU A 92 7.85 -16.67 0.51
N THR A 93 7.06 -17.12 1.49
CA THR A 93 7.51 -17.84 2.68
C THR A 93 7.30 -19.36 2.58
N SER A 94 7.43 -19.94 1.37
CA SER A 94 7.09 -21.35 1.15
C SER A 94 7.78 -22.29 2.15
N LYS A 95 7.09 -23.38 2.49
CA LYS A 95 7.62 -24.46 3.34
C LYS A 95 8.81 -25.19 2.71
N ASP A 96 8.99 -25.02 1.40
CA ASP A 96 10.07 -25.64 0.61
C ASP A 96 11.36 -24.81 0.63
N VAL A 97 11.35 -23.61 1.22
CA VAL A 97 12.58 -22.85 1.47
C VAL A 97 13.32 -23.53 2.62
N ASP A 98 14.59 -23.88 2.38
CA ASP A 98 15.44 -24.46 3.41
C ASP A 98 15.60 -23.46 4.56
N LYS A 99 15.00 -23.79 5.70
CA LYS A 99 14.96 -22.94 6.89
C LYS A 99 16.34 -22.77 7.54
N SER A 100 17.33 -23.59 7.15
CA SER A 100 18.69 -23.52 7.65
C SER A 100 19.58 -22.53 6.88
N GLU A 101 19.14 -22.06 5.71
CA GLU A 101 19.90 -21.17 4.83
C GLU A 101 19.28 -19.76 4.72
N ARG A 102 18.89 -19.16 5.87
CA ARG A 102 18.37 -17.79 5.86
C ARG A 102 19.42 -16.81 5.34
N THR A 103 19.02 -15.93 4.44
CA THR A 103 19.95 -15.03 3.72
C THR A 103 19.75 -13.56 4.11
N GLY A 104 20.56 -12.67 3.51
CA GLY A 104 20.42 -11.22 3.67
C GLY A 104 21.22 -10.62 4.83
N LEU A 105 20.92 -9.36 5.16
CA LEU A 105 21.56 -8.58 6.22
C LEU A 105 21.03 -8.93 7.62
N ALA A 106 19.87 -9.57 7.73
CA ALA A 106 19.19 -9.92 8.98
C ALA A 106 18.47 -11.28 8.91
N THR A 107 19.02 -12.29 9.58
CA THR A 107 18.57 -13.70 9.42
C THR A 107 17.71 -14.24 10.57
N PHE A 108 17.12 -13.38 11.41
CA PHE A 108 16.37 -13.83 12.59
C PHE A 108 14.97 -14.38 12.24
N ALA A 109 14.38 -13.92 11.14
CA ALA A 109 13.08 -14.34 10.63
C ALA A 109 13.25 -15.19 9.36
N GLN A 110 12.17 -15.83 8.89
CA GLN A 110 12.21 -16.62 7.66
C GLN A 110 12.25 -15.69 6.44
N ASP A 111 13.11 -15.99 5.46
CA ASP A 111 13.20 -15.27 4.21
C ASP A 111 11.81 -15.04 3.58
N GLY A 112 11.57 -13.80 3.14
CA GLY A 112 10.31 -13.39 2.50
C GLY A 112 9.14 -13.18 3.46
N SER A 113 9.32 -13.35 4.77
CA SER A 113 8.32 -13.01 5.78
C SER A 113 8.26 -11.49 6.01
N GLU A 114 7.20 -11.03 6.66
CA GLU A 114 7.04 -9.61 7.01
C GLU A 114 8.18 -9.12 7.93
N GLN A 115 8.50 -9.93 8.96
CA GLN A 115 9.54 -9.60 9.93
C GLN A 115 10.92 -9.57 9.27
N ASP A 116 11.17 -10.50 8.35
CA ASP A 116 12.40 -10.55 7.54
C ASP A 116 12.51 -9.31 6.62
N ALA A 117 11.47 -9.02 5.84
CA ALA A 117 11.46 -7.87 4.93
C ALA A 117 11.67 -6.53 5.68
N LEU A 118 11.04 -6.36 6.85
CA LEU A 118 11.24 -5.18 7.68
C LEU A 118 12.66 -5.13 8.25
N ALA A 119 13.20 -6.26 8.71
CA ALA A 119 14.54 -6.35 9.27
C ALA A 119 15.62 -6.01 8.24
N GLU A 120 15.51 -6.58 7.05
CA GLU A 120 16.36 -6.28 5.90
C GLU A 120 16.33 -4.80 5.57
N TYR A 121 15.13 -4.20 5.49
CA TYR A 121 14.97 -2.77 5.21
C TYR A 121 15.63 -1.89 6.28
N LEU A 122 15.42 -2.20 7.57
CA LEU A 122 16.03 -1.46 8.67
C LEU A 122 17.56 -1.65 8.70
N ALA A 123 18.05 -2.86 8.45
CA ALA A 123 19.48 -3.16 8.41
C ALA A 123 20.17 -2.42 7.25
N ALA A 124 19.53 -2.36 6.08
CA ALA A 124 20.07 -1.70 4.89
C ALA A 124 20.07 -0.17 5.02
N ASN A 125 19.04 0.42 5.63
CA ASN A 125 18.83 1.88 5.57
C ASN A 125 19.07 2.61 6.89
N PHE A 126 18.88 1.94 8.03
CA PHE A 126 18.81 2.58 9.35
C PHE A 126 19.70 1.95 10.43
N LYS A 127 20.60 1.04 10.04
CA LYS A 127 21.54 0.39 10.98
C LYS A 127 22.52 1.36 11.63
N GLN A 128 22.99 2.35 10.87
CA GLN A 128 23.95 3.35 11.35
C GLN A 128 23.27 4.62 11.83
N ILE A 129 22.30 5.10 11.05
CA ILE A 129 21.52 6.31 11.35
C ILE A 129 20.07 5.87 11.51
N PRO A 130 19.53 5.87 12.75
CA PRO A 130 18.15 5.48 12.98
C PRO A 130 17.16 6.34 12.19
N PHE A 131 16.01 5.75 11.85
CA PHE A 131 14.89 6.50 11.29
C PHE A 131 14.43 7.55 12.32
N ALA A 132 14.43 8.82 11.90
CA ALA A 132 14.13 9.96 12.77
C ALA A 132 13.14 10.94 12.13
N GLN A 133 12.45 10.51 11.06
CA GLN A 133 11.42 11.35 10.45
C GLN A 133 10.21 11.38 11.39
N VAL A 134 9.78 12.59 11.71
CA VAL A 134 8.59 12.82 12.53
C VAL A 134 7.33 12.49 11.76
N ASP A 135 6.32 12.01 12.49
CA ASP A 135 4.97 11.89 11.94
C ASP A 135 4.44 13.25 11.52
N VAL A 136 3.62 13.22 10.47
CA VAL A 136 3.00 14.41 9.90
C VAL A 136 1.48 14.31 9.97
N LEU A 137 0.81 15.46 9.90
CA LEU A 137 -0.65 15.51 9.90
C LEU A 137 -1.22 14.91 8.60
N PRO A 138 -2.49 14.47 8.59
CA PRO A 138 -3.15 13.98 7.38
C PRO A 138 -3.15 14.95 6.20
N ALA A 139 -3.08 16.27 6.47
CA ALA A 139 -2.97 17.31 5.45
C ALA A 139 -1.66 17.21 4.64
N GLU A 140 -0.62 16.63 5.23
CA GLU A 140 0.72 16.51 4.63
C GLU A 140 0.92 15.16 3.92
N ASP A 141 0.05 14.16 4.10
CA ASP A 141 0.18 12.86 3.44
C ASP A 141 -0.07 12.97 1.94
N THR A 142 0.99 12.89 1.13
CA THR A 142 0.92 12.99 -0.33
C THR A 142 0.60 11.66 -1.00
N ARG A 143 0.62 10.55 -0.27
CA ARG A 143 0.44 9.19 -0.77
C ARG A 143 -1.01 8.73 -0.61
N ILE A 144 -1.61 8.95 0.55
CA ILE A 144 -3.00 8.62 0.85
C ILE A 144 -3.73 9.92 1.19
N GLN A 145 -4.33 10.54 0.17
CA GLN A 145 -4.87 11.90 0.29
C GLN A 145 -6.34 11.88 0.70
N ASN A 146 -6.61 12.12 1.97
CA ASN A 146 -7.96 12.35 2.46
C ASN A 146 -8.42 13.77 2.09
N LEU A 147 -9.42 13.88 1.23
CA LEU A 147 -9.87 15.15 0.66
C LEU A 147 -10.57 16.08 1.66
N LYS A 148 -10.87 15.58 2.86
CA LYS A 148 -11.31 16.40 3.99
C LYS A 148 -10.19 17.27 4.57
N PHE A 149 -8.93 16.85 4.41
CA PHE A 149 -7.77 17.51 5.01
C PHE A 149 -6.84 18.17 3.99
N ARG A 150 -6.90 17.76 2.72
CA ARG A 150 -6.05 18.32 1.66
C ARG A 150 -6.71 18.28 0.29
N LYS A 151 -6.19 19.10 -0.63
CA LYS A 151 -6.58 19.04 -2.05
C LYS A 151 -6.00 17.80 -2.71
N ASP A 152 -6.72 17.31 -3.73
CA ASP A 152 -6.22 16.23 -4.58
C ASP A 152 -5.03 16.70 -5.42
N MET A 153 -3.89 16.06 -5.21
CA MET A 153 -2.63 16.25 -5.90
C MET A 153 -2.04 14.92 -6.40
N VAL A 154 -2.82 13.84 -6.44
CA VAL A 154 -2.31 12.50 -6.82
C VAL A 154 -1.79 12.51 -8.26
N LEU A 155 -2.51 13.22 -9.14
CA LEU A 155 -2.27 13.30 -10.58
C LEU A 155 -1.52 14.56 -11.02
N SER A 156 -1.19 15.47 -10.09
CA SER A 156 -0.36 16.62 -10.44
C SER A 156 1.06 16.16 -10.77
N LYS A 157 1.66 16.74 -11.81
CA LYS A 157 3.09 16.54 -12.07
C LYS A 157 3.86 17.08 -10.87
N VAL A 158 4.78 16.28 -10.33
CA VAL A 158 5.82 16.80 -9.44
C VAL A 158 6.65 17.74 -10.32
N ASN A 159 6.64 19.04 -10.00
CA ASN A 159 7.51 20.01 -10.66
C ASN A 159 8.98 19.71 -10.32
#